data_AF-A0A1R2AKL8-F1
#
_entry.id   AF-A0A1R2AKL8-F1
#
_cell.length_a   1.000
_cell.length_b   1.000
_cell.length_c   1.000
_cell.angle_alpha   90.00
_cell.angle_beta   90.00
_cell.angle_gamma   90.00
#
_symmetry.space_group_name_H-M   'P 1'
#
loop_
_entity.id
_entity.type
_entity.pdbx_description
1 polymer ?
#
loop_
_entity_poly.entity_id
_entity_poly.type
_entity_poly.pdbx_seq_one_letter_code
_entity_poly.pdbx_strand_id
1 'polypeptide(L)' 'MQNKNVLVHCKDGQSNSASIVIAYIMYSKGLNFQAAKKYLDSKRPIAQIRPKIRDYLLIATPEEMNELVHKS' A
#
# COMPACT_ATOMS: atom_id res chain seq x y z
N MET A 1 0.45 0.66 22.12
CA MET A 1 1.31 0.75 20.92
C MET A 1 2.17 2.01 21.05
N GLN A 2 3.50 1.93 20.90
CA GLN A 2 4.35 3.12 20.92
C GLN A 2 4.13 3.91 19.61
N ASN A 3 3.84 5.21 19.69
CA ASN A 3 3.68 6.10 18.52
C ASN A 3 5.03 6.31 17.81
N LYS A 4 5.44 5.34 17.01
CA LYS A 4 6.68 5.39 16.24
C LYS A 4 6.39 5.83 14.81
N ASN A 5 7.15 6.81 14.34
CA ASN A 5 7.16 7.20 12.94
C ASN A 5 8.03 6.21 12.14
N VAL A 6 7.54 5.76 10.99
CA VAL A 6 8.24 4.84 10.09
C VAL A 6 8.44 5.50 8.73
N LEU A 7 9.68 5.51 8.24
CA LEU A 7 10.02 5.96 6.89
C LEU A 7 10.07 4.75 5.94
N VAL A 8 9.29 4.80 4.85
CA VAL A 8 9.32 3.80 3.78
C VAL A 8 9.91 4.43 2.51
N HIS A 9 11.03 3.90 2.02
CA HIS A 9 11.70 4.43 0.82
C HIS A 9 12.18 3.33 -0.13
N CYS A 10 12.46 3.71 -1.38
CA CYS A 10 13.22 2.93 -2.35
C CYS A 10 14.22 3.88 -3.05
N LYS A 11 14.84 3.47 -4.17
CA LYS A 11 15.81 4.31 -4.91
C LYS A 11 15.21 5.66 -5.33
N ASP A 12 14.14 5.63 -6.13
CA ASP A 12 13.50 6.85 -6.65
C ASP A 12 12.23 7.22 -5.87
N GLY A 13 11.81 6.38 -4.93
CA GLY A 13 10.59 6.57 -4.14
C GLY A 13 9.27 6.44 -4.92
N GLN A 14 9.31 6.02 -6.19
CA GLN A 14 8.13 6.02 -7.06
C GLN A 14 7.39 4.68 -7.12
N SER A 15 8.12 3.55 -7.06
CA SER A 15 7.57 2.23 -7.34
C SER A 15 7.49 1.32 -6.12
N ASN A 16 8.58 0.67 -5.72
CA ASN A 16 8.56 -0.34 -4.65
C ASN A 16 8.04 0.20 -3.31
N SER A 17 8.50 1.38 -2.91
CA SER A 17 8.01 2.03 -1.68
C SER A 17 6.54 2.41 -1.78
N ALA A 18 6.08 2.86 -2.94
CA ALA A 18 4.67 3.20 -3.15
C ALA A 18 3.77 1.95 -3.08
N SER A 19 4.19 0.82 -3.64
CA SER A 19 3.46 -0.44 -3.54
C SER A 19 3.24 -0.89 -2.09
N ILE A 20 4.29 -0.83 -1.26
CA ILE A 20 4.21 -1.18 0.16
C ILE A 20 3.25 -0.23 0.89
N VAL A 21 3.35 1.07 0.61
CA VAL A 21 2.47 2.08 1.23
C VAL A 21 1.02 1.87 0.82
N ILE A 22 0.73 1.54 -0.45
CA ILE A 22 -0.64 1.22 -0.90
C ILE A 22 -1.17 0.00 -0.16
N ALA A 23 -0.41 -1.09 -0.10
CA ALA A 23 -0.80 -2.30 0.62
C ALA A 23 -1.12 -2.01 2.10
N TYR A 24 -0.30 -1.19 2.75
CA TYR A 24 -0.54 -0.75 4.12
C TYR A 24 -1.79 0.13 4.25
N ILE A 25 -2.07 1.01 3.29
CA ILE A 25 -3.30 1.81 3.26
C ILE A 25 -4.53 0.90 3.08
N MET A 26 -4.46 -0.07 2.18
CA MET A 26 -5.53 -1.06 1.97
C MET A 26 -5.85 -1.79 3.28
N TYR A 27 -4.83 -2.29 3.97
CA TYR A 27 -4.96 -2.94 5.28
C TYR A 27 -5.49 -2.00 6.37
N SER A 28 -4.83 -0.86 6.61
CA SER A 28 -5.13 0.02 7.75
C SER A 28 -6.43 0.83 7.61
N LYS A 29 -6.91 1.04 6.38
CA LYS A 29 -8.12 1.82 6.10
C LYS A 29 -9.26 1.01 5.50
N GLY A 30 -9.09 -0.29 5.26
CA GLY A 30 -10.11 -1.13 4.63
C GLY A 30 -10.43 -0.70 3.19
N LEU A 31 -9.45 -0.14 2.47
CA LEU A 31 -9.66 0.40 1.13
C LEU A 31 -9.26 -0.62 0.05
N ASN A 32 -10.02 -0.68 -1.04
CA ASN A 32 -9.55 -1.38 -2.24
C ASN A 32 -8.37 -0.64 -2.90
N PHE A 33 -7.71 -1.31 -3.84
CA PHE A 33 -6.53 -0.75 -4.53
C PHE A 33 -6.78 0.63 -5.15
N GLN A 34 -7.92 0.83 -5.82
CA GLN A 34 -8.21 2.10 -6.51
C GLN A 34 -8.36 3.26 -5.53
N ALA A 35 -9.08 3.05 -4.42
CA ALA A 35 -9.24 4.03 -3.36
C ALA A 35 -7.91 4.30 -2.63
N ALA A 36 -7.14 3.25 -2.33
CA ALA A 36 -5.82 3.38 -1.71
C ALA A 36 -4.81 4.13 -2.59
N LYS A 37 -4.79 3.83 -3.90
CA LYS A 37 -3.96 4.54 -4.89
C LYS A 37 -4.35 6.01 -4.98
N LYS A 38 -5.65 6.31 -5.09
CA LYS A 38 -6.15 7.70 -5.10
C LYS A 38 -5.77 8.45 -3.84
N TYR A 39 -5.86 7.80 -2.67
CA TYR A 39 -5.42 8.37 -1.41
C TYR A 39 -3.92 8.67 -1.44
N LEU A 40 -3.08 7.72 -1.87
CA LEU A 40 -1.63 7.93 -1.97
C LEU A 40 -1.30 9.06 -2.95
N ASP A 41 -1.96 9.13 -4.11
CA ASP A 41 -1.72 10.15 -5.13
C ASP A 41 -2.01 11.56 -4.63
N SER A 42 -3.01 11.72 -3.77
CA SER A 42 -3.31 13.00 -3.12
C SER A 42 -2.18 13.50 -2.20
N LYS A 43 -1.30 12.60 -1.75
CA LYS A 43 -0.15 12.89 -0.87
C LYS A 43 1.18 12.81 -1.60
N ARG A 44 1.26 12.00 -2.66
CA ARG A 44 2.47 11.68 -3.42
C ARG A 44 2.11 11.37 -4.89
N PRO A 45 1.97 12.39 -5.74
CA PRO A 45 1.52 12.23 -7.13
C PRO A 45 2.54 11.54 -8.05
N ILE A 46 3.81 11.43 -7.63
CA ILE A 46 4.87 10.73 -8.38
C ILE A 46 4.80 9.20 -8.27
N ALA A 47 3.82 8.65 -7.55
CA ALA A 47 3.72 7.21 -7.30
C ALA A 47 3.32 6.44 -8.56
N GLN A 48 4.22 5.59 -9.05
CA GLN A 48 4.02 4.74 -10.23
C GLN A 48 4.24 3.27 -9.89
N ILE A 49 3.16 2.50 -9.91
CA ILE A 49 3.18 1.08 -9.56
C ILE A 49 3.52 0.25 -10.79
N ARG A 50 4.49 -0.66 -10.64
CA ARG A 50 4.84 -1.62 -11.69
C ARG A 50 3.62 -2.49 -12.01
N PRO A 51 3.29 -2.73 -13.30
CA PRO A 51 2.10 -3.48 -13.69
C PRO A 51 1.94 -4.82 -12.96
N LYS A 52 3.03 -5.60 -12.88
CA LYS A 52 3.02 -6.89 -12.17
C LYS A 52 2.57 -6.76 -10.70
N ILE A 53 3.03 -5.73 -9.99
CA ILE A 53 2.66 -5.51 -8.58
C ILE A 53 1.23 -4.97 -8.47
N ARG A 54 0.83 -4.11 -9.41
CA ARG A 54 -0.55 -3.61 -9.49
C ARG A 54 -1.52 -4.78 -9.62
N ASP A 55 -1.23 -5.75 -10.46
CA ASP A 55 -2.13 -6.88 -10.70
C ASP A 55 -2.28 -7.75 -9.44
N TYR A 56 -1.22 -7.92 -8.65
CA TYR A 56 -1.32 -8.57 -7.32
C TYR A 56 -2.15 -7.75 -6.32
N LEU A 57 -2.01 -6.42 -6.30
CA LEU A 57 -2.78 -5.56 -5.40
C LEU A 57 -4.25 -5.42 -5.80
N LEU A 58 -4.57 -5.59 -7.08
CA LEU A 58 -5.94 -5.54 -7.59
C LEU A 58 -6.76 -6.76 -7.17
N ILE A 59 -6.12 -7.93 -7.05
CA ILE A 59 -6.80 -9.16 -6.64
C ILE A 59 -6.84 -9.32 -5.11
N ALA A 60 -6.01 -8.58 -4.37
CA ALA A 60 -5.99 -8.63 -2.92
C ALA A 60 -7.16 -7.85 -2.31
N THR A 61 -7.89 -8.50 -1.40
CA THR A 61 -8.95 -7.87 -0.62
C THR A 61 -8.42 -7.31 0.71
N PRO A 62 -9.00 -6.24 1.26
CA PRO A 62 -8.64 -5.75 2.59
C PRO A 62 -8.77 -6.82 3.69
N GLU A 63 -9.75 -7.71 3.55
CA GLU A 63 -10.00 -8.82 4.47
C GLU A 63 -8.85 -9.85 4.43
N GLU A 64 -8.43 -10.30 3.24
CA GLU A 64 -7.27 -11.18 3.06
C GLU A 64 -5.99 -10.54 3.61
N MET A 65 -5.80 -9.24 3.39
CA MET A 65 -4.67 -8.49 3.92
C MET A 65 -4.69 -8.46 5.46
N ASN A 66 -5.86 -8.35 6.06
CA ASN A 66 -6.02 -8.38 7.52
C ASN A 66 -5.70 -9.77 8.10
N GLU A 67 -6.17 -10.83 7.46
CA GLU A 67 -5.84 -12.21 7.85
C GLU A 67 -4.34 -12.49 7.77
N LEU A 68 -3.65 -11.99 6.74
CA LEU A 68 -2.21 -12.17 6.58
C LEU A 68 -1.39 -11.51 7.72
N VAL A 69 -1.85 -10.39 8.24
CA VAL A 69 -1.17 -9.67 9.34
C VAL A 69 -1.45 -10.32 10.70
N HIS A 70 -2.55 -11.07 10.83
CA HIS A 70 -2.99 -11.67 12.10
C HIS A 70 -2.81 -13.19 12.17
N LYS A 71 -2.36 -13.85 11.09
CA LYS A 71 -1.79 -15.21 11.13
C LYS A 71 -0.48 -15.19 11.92
N SER A 72 -0.60 -15.38 13.23
CA SER A 72 0.50 -15.71 14.15
C SER A 72 0.51 -17.19 14.43
#